data_AF-A0A1H4L7N2-F1
#
_entry.id   AF-A0A1H4L7N2-F1
#
_cell.length_a   1.000
_cell.length_b   1.000
_cell.length_c   1.000
_cell.angle_alpha   90.00
_cell.angle_beta   90.00
_cell.angle_gamma   90.00
#
_symmetry.space_group_name_H-M   'P 1'
#
loop_
_entity.id
_entity.type
_entity.pdbx_description
1 polymer ?
#
loop_
_entity_poly.entity_id
_entity_poly.type
_entity_poly.pdbx_seq_one_letter_code
_entity_poly.pdbx_strand_id
1 'polypeptide(L)'
;MSNPRAAQNTQTTTGAETASPSPNLTGDPREATYTTAPIAGGQQPTAAADPGPAGTATAPDLTTTTTTTTDLGAAGDTDPTAGAGGEYYSPRDVDGDGDVDLIHTRIEGIDTITHIDEDGSITLVEQDTDGNGTYETGIAPTATGIRLAEDLDDDGTVDLATHLDPATGAPIRQDVIEDGRITDTRLDTTADGNPDVHLIDSNGDGRFDTALLDTDLDGVTNDTLVDTNGDGTFDLRTADTDNDGTQESFDTATDGHLGSIEQFEALIPAEDHYHEQAGTYPAETPADPSATDLA
;
A
#
# COMPACT_ATOMS: atom_id res chain seq x y z
N MET A 1 42.82 18.11 67.52
CA MET A 1 44.10 17.35 67.45
C MET A 1 44.09 16.53 66.17
N SER A 2 45.22 15.89 65.84
CA SER A 2 45.57 15.31 64.53
C SER A 2 44.54 14.38 63.87
N ASN A 3 44.47 14.45 62.53
CA ASN A 3 44.07 13.37 61.62
C ASN A 3 45.33 12.56 61.24
N PRO A 4 45.27 11.22 61.17
CA PRO A 4 45.45 10.53 59.87
C PRO A 4 44.64 9.20 59.76
N ARG A 5 44.58 8.45 58.63
CA ARG A 5 44.64 8.69 57.17
C ARG A 5 44.66 7.31 56.47
N ALA A 6 43.73 7.03 55.53
CA ALA A 6 43.71 5.88 54.58
C ALA A 6 43.59 4.45 55.20
N ALA A 7 43.30 3.35 54.48
CA ALA A 7 42.44 3.00 53.31
C ALA A 7 42.53 1.44 53.12
N GLN A 8 41.92 0.68 52.18
CA GLN A 8 41.13 0.85 50.94
C GLN A 8 40.08 -0.30 50.84
N ASN A 9 39.25 -0.30 49.78
CA ASN A 9 38.51 -1.45 49.19
C ASN A 9 37.31 -2.04 49.99
N THR A 10 36.18 -2.46 49.38
CA THR A 10 35.74 -2.53 47.95
C THR A 10 34.25 -2.17 47.77
N GLN A 11 33.91 -1.56 46.61
CA GLN A 11 32.63 -1.67 45.85
C GLN A 11 31.30 -1.18 46.51
N THR A 12 30.65 -0.08 46.07
CA THR A 12 29.78 0.17 44.86
C THR A 12 28.38 -0.45 44.94
N THR A 13 27.25 0.22 44.63
CA THR A 13 26.98 1.63 44.24
C THR A 13 25.53 2.04 44.60
N THR A 14 25.32 3.33 44.84
CA THR A 14 24.06 4.06 45.11
C THR A 14 23.13 4.24 43.90
N GLY A 15 21.84 4.47 44.16
CA GLY A 15 20.90 5.09 43.21
C GLY A 15 19.61 4.29 43.01
N ALA A 16 18.46 4.91 43.27
CA ALA A 16 17.14 4.33 43.02
C ALA A 16 16.13 5.45 42.76
N GLU A 17 16.02 5.86 41.50
CA GLU A 17 14.94 6.73 41.02
C GLU A 17 13.77 5.86 40.57
N THR A 18 12.54 6.31 40.82
CA THR A 18 11.32 5.56 40.49
C THR A 18 10.91 5.83 39.05
N ALA A 19 11.29 4.95 38.14
CA ALA A 19 10.92 5.03 36.73
C ALA A 19 9.39 4.94 36.53
N SER A 20 8.83 5.86 35.74
CA SER A 20 7.56 5.64 35.05
C SER A 20 7.78 4.71 33.86
N PRO A 21 6.82 3.85 33.50
CA PRO A 21 6.93 2.99 32.33
C PRO A 21 6.59 3.76 31.05
N SER A 22 7.60 4.26 30.35
CA SER A 22 7.45 4.58 28.92
C SER A 22 7.28 3.26 28.14
N PRO A 23 6.31 3.15 27.23
CA PRO A 23 6.28 2.02 26.29
C PRO A 23 7.42 2.19 25.29
N ASN A 24 8.35 1.23 25.25
CA ASN A 24 9.37 1.19 24.21
C ASN A 24 8.72 0.83 22.87
N LEU A 25 8.60 1.82 21.97
CA LEU A 25 8.70 1.52 20.54
C LEU A 25 10.20 1.45 20.22
N THR A 26 10.65 0.32 19.69
CA THR A 26 12.06 0.08 19.35
C THR A 26 12.13 -0.93 18.22
N GLY A 27 12.30 -0.42 17.01
CA GLY A 27 12.49 -1.17 15.77
C GLY A 27 12.98 -0.20 14.70
N ASP A 28 13.76 -0.70 13.75
CA ASP A 28 14.09 0.06 12.54
C ASP A 28 12.87 -0.01 11.59
N PRO A 29 12.26 1.12 11.19
CA PRO A 29 11.10 1.10 10.29
C PRO A 29 11.43 0.48 8.92
N ARG A 30 12.71 0.32 8.56
CA ARG A 30 13.17 -0.28 7.30
C ARG A 30 13.42 -1.79 7.38
N GLU A 31 13.35 -2.42 8.57
CA GLU A 31 13.46 -3.88 8.75
C GLU A 31 12.20 -4.53 9.37
N ALA A 32 11.05 -3.86 9.28
CA ALA A 32 9.76 -4.36 9.77
C ALA A 32 9.33 -5.67 9.04
N THR A 33 9.61 -6.82 9.67
CA THR A 33 9.38 -8.14 9.06
C THR A 33 8.12 -8.80 9.61
N TYR A 34 7.05 -8.78 8.80
CA TYR A 34 5.75 -9.38 9.10
C TYR A 34 5.88 -10.85 9.50
N THR A 35 5.61 -11.15 10.77
CA THR A 35 5.69 -12.52 11.31
C THR A 35 4.29 -13.06 11.53
N THR A 36 3.86 -14.00 10.70
CA THR A 36 2.52 -14.60 10.76
C THR A 36 2.27 -15.35 12.07
N ALA A 37 1.26 -14.89 12.82
CA ALA A 37 0.69 -15.63 13.95
C ALA A 37 -0.42 -16.58 13.44
N PRO A 38 -0.47 -17.85 13.86
CA PRO A 38 -1.41 -18.81 13.29
C PRO A 38 -2.84 -18.61 13.81
N ILE A 39 -3.76 -18.16 12.93
CA ILE A 39 -5.19 -18.06 13.24
C ILE A 39 -5.79 -19.47 13.45
N ALA A 40 -6.42 -19.68 14.60
CA ALA A 40 -6.91 -20.99 15.01
C ALA A 40 -8.41 -21.20 14.71
N GLY A 41 -8.72 -21.78 13.55
CA GLY A 41 -10.02 -22.42 13.27
C GLY A 41 -11.14 -21.45 12.89
N GLY A 42 -11.21 -21.08 11.61
CA GLY A 42 -12.12 -20.05 11.12
C GLY A 42 -13.60 -20.43 11.03
N GLN A 43 -14.38 -19.44 10.63
CA GLN A 43 -15.66 -19.62 9.94
C GLN A 43 -15.63 -18.85 8.62
N GLN A 44 -16.12 -19.48 7.56
CA GLN A 44 -16.22 -18.93 6.21
C GLN A 44 -17.28 -17.81 6.12
N PRO A 45 -16.94 -16.59 5.66
CA PRO A 45 -17.90 -15.58 5.21
C PRO A 45 -18.52 -15.92 3.84
N THR A 46 -19.57 -15.21 3.45
CA THR A 46 -20.27 -15.40 2.16
C THR A 46 -20.09 -14.19 1.25
N ALA A 47 -19.91 -14.45 -0.05
CA ALA A 47 -19.63 -13.47 -1.10
C ALA A 47 -20.31 -12.10 -0.94
N ALA A 48 -19.51 -11.04 -1.07
CA ALA A 48 -19.97 -9.68 -1.27
C ALA A 48 -20.66 -9.52 -2.65
N ALA A 49 -21.25 -8.35 -2.90
CA ALA A 49 -21.95 -8.04 -4.14
C ALA A 49 -21.40 -6.77 -4.79
N ASP A 50 -21.36 -6.81 -6.12
CA ASP A 50 -21.08 -5.73 -7.07
C ASP A 50 -21.25 -4.28 -6.55
N PRO A 51 -20.16 -3.53 -6.35
CA PRO A 51 -20.21 -2.12 -5.97
C PRO A 51 -20.48 -1.23 -7.19
N GLY A 52 -21.66 -0.60 -7.21
CA GLY A 52 -22.08 0.32 -8.27
C GLY A 52 -21.18 1.57 -8.43
N PRO A 53 -21.29 2.29 -9.56
CA PRO A 53 -20.29 3.24 -10.03
C PRO A 53 -20.00 4.39 -9.05
N ALA A 54 -18.71 4.72 -8.93
CA ALA A 54 -18.17 5.71 -8.01
C ALA A 54 -18.83 7.09 -8.15
N GLY A 55 -19.18 7.70 -7.01
CA GLY A 55 -19.52 9.12 -6.96
C GLY A 55 -18.28 9.97 -7.19
N THR A 56 -18.41 11.11 -7.86
CA THR A 56 -17.28 11.99 -8.19
C THR A 56 -16.58 12.51 -6.94
N ALA A 57 -15.44 11.89 -6.58
CA ALA A 57 -14.54 12.41 -5.57
C ALA A 57 -14.07 13.81 -5.97
N THR A 58 -14.03 14.74 -5.02
CA THR A 58 -13.45 16.07 -5.23
C THR A 58 -12.03 16.04 -4.67
N ALA A 59 -11.05 16.31 -5.53
CA ALA A 59 -9.63 16.27 -5.14
C ALA A 59 -9.34 17.19 -3.93
N PRO A 60 -8.46 16.77 -2.99
CA PRO A 60 -8.11 17.57 -1.82
C PRO A 60 -7.42 18.88 -2.23
N ASP A 61 -7.85 20.00 -1.64
CA ASP A 61 -7.30 21.34 -1.93
C ASP A 61 -5.98 21.57 -1.19
N LEU A 62 -4.87 21.17 -1.84
CA LEU A 62 -3.51 21.41 -1.37
C LEU A 62 -3.09 22.91 -1.32
N THR A 63 -3.99 23.86 -1.64
CA THR A 63 -3.65 25.30 -1.65
C THR A 63 -3.89 26.03 -0.33
N THR A 64 -4.49 25.36 0.67
CA THR A 64 -4.40 25.76 2.08
C THR A 64 -3.49 24.80 2.84
N THR A 65 -2.33 25.20 3.38
CA THR A 65 -2.14 26.47 4.10
C THR A 65 -0.74 27.07 3.89
N THR A 66 -0.66 28.27 3.30
CA THR A 66 0.57 29.10 3.35
C THR A 66 0.72 29.75 4.73
N THR A 67 1.02 28.96 5.75
CA THR A 67 1.49 29.51 7.03
C THR A 67 2.90 30.07 6.82
N THR A 68 3.19 31.21 7.46
CA THR A 68 4.48 31.91 7.34
C THR A 68 5.65 30.98 7.68
N THR A 69 6.78 31.14 7.01
CA THR A 69 8.08 30.58 7.43
C THR A 69 8.58 31.21 8.73
N THR A 70 7.95 30.82 9.84
CA THR A 70 8.37 31.11 11.21
C THR A 70 8.97 29.85 11.82
N ASP A 71 10.31 29.82 11.87
CA ASP A 71 11.11 29.19 12.92
C ASP A 71 10.57 27.83 13.41
N LEU A 72 10.99 26.73 12.75
CA LEU A 72 10.76 25.37 13.22
C LEU A 72 11.47 25.20 14.56
N GLY A 73 10.74 25.47 15.64
CA GLY A 73 11.29 25.60 16.98
C GLY A 73 11.83 24.27 17.49
N ALA A 74 13.02 24.30 18.09
CA ALA A 74 13.72 23.13 18.62
C ALA A 74 12.81 22.22 19.45
N ALA A 75 12.96 20.90 19.27
CA ALA A 75 12.11 19.85 19.82
C ALA A 75 11.78 20.07 21.30
N GLY A 76 10.49 20.23 21.58
CA GLY A 76 9.96 20.50 22.92
C GLY A 76 9.38 19.24 23.56
N ASP A 77 10.11 18.62 24.48
CA ASP A 77 9.65 17.50 25.32
C ASP A 77 8.61 17.94 26.37
N THR A 78 7.48 18.49 25.89
CA THR A 78 6.37 18.98 26.70
C THR A 78 5.04 18.51 26.13
N ASP A 79 4.50 17.44 26.72
CA ASP A 79 3.12 16.99 26.58
C ASP A 79 2.11 18.17 26.64
N PRO A 80 1.42 18.51 25.53
CA PRO A 80 0.44 19.58 25.51
C PRO A 80 -0.86 19.11 26.20
N THR A 81 -0.99 19.45 27.49
CA THR A 81 -2.08 18.98 28.35
C THR A 81 -3.46 19.00 27.69
N ALA A 82 -4.00 17.82 27.38
CA ALA A 82 -5.21 17.65 26.59
C ALA A 82 -6.41 18.42 27.16
N GLY A 83 -6.86 19.44 26.43
CA GLY A 83 -8.20 19.98 26.57
C GLY A 83 -9.22 18.97 26.03
N ALA A 84 -10.41 18.88 26.62
CA ALA A 84 -11.48 18.07 26.05
C ALA A 84 -11.96 18.71 24.73
N GLY A 85 -11.65 18.06 23.60
CA GLY A 85 -11.80 18.65 22.26
C GLY A 85 -10.69 19.65 21.90
N GLY A 86 -9.50 19.51 22.49
CA GLY A 86 -8.34 20.35 22.19
C GLY A 86 -7.61 19.89 20.93
N GLU A 87 -7.55 20.76 19.93
CA GLU A 87 -6.56 20.72 18.86
C GLU A 87 -5.14 20.68 19.45
N TYR A 88 -4.22 19.92 18.85
CA TYR A 88 -2.83 19.89 19.27
C TYR A 88 -1.85 19.73 18.10
N TYR A 89 -0.59 20.05 18.36
CA TYR A 89 0.53 19.97 17.44
C TYR A 89 1.78 19.57 18.24
N SER A 90 2.40 18.44 17.89
CA SER A 90 3.45 17.76 18.66
C SER A 90 4.58 17.31 17.72
N PRO A 91 5.53 18.20 17.35
CA PRO A 91 6.74 17.80 16.63
C PRO A 91 7.65 16.98 17.55
N ARG A 92 8.34 15.99 17.00
CA ARG A 92 9.19 15.04 17.72
C ARG A 92 10.47 14.77 16.92
N ASP A 93 11.57 15.07 17.57
CA ASP A 93 12.87 14.40 17.39
C ASP A 93 12.72 12.99 18.01
N VAL A 94 12.90 11.95 17.20
CA VAL A 94 12.70 10.53 17.55
C VAL A 94 14.04 9.79 17.59
N ASP A 95 14.97 10.13 16.70
CA ASP A 95 16.29 9.49 16.56
C ASP A 95 17.39 10.16 17.43
N GLY A 96 17.27 11.46 17.71
CA GLY A 96 18.17 12.24 18.56
C GLY A 96 19.18 13.13 17.83
N ASP A 97 19.07 13.33 16.51
CA ASP A 97 19.97 14.21 15.74
C ASP A 97 19.74 15.72 16.02
N GLY A 98 18.49 16.10 16.31
CA GLY A 98 18.05 17.46 16.67
C GLY A 98 17.12 18.15 15.66
N ASP A 99 16.77 17.51 14.54
CA ASP A 99 15.73 17.95 13.62
C ASP A 99 14.36 17.29 13.98
N VAL A 100 13.42 17.07 13.05
CA VAL A 100 12.05 16.62 13.37
C VAL A 100 11.60 15.50 12.45
N ASP A 101 11.58 14.26 12.97
CA ASP A 101 11.11 13.06 12.27
C ASP A 101 9.58 12.99 12.14
N LEU A 102 8.85 13.36 13.20
CA LEU A 102 7.41 13.19 13.29
C LEU A 102 6.69 14.45 13.77
N ILE A 103 5.56 14.76 13.16
CA ILE A 103 4.61 15.76 13.66
C ILE A 103 3.26 15.07 13.87
N HIS A 104 2.88 14.86 15.13
CA HIS A 104 1.53 14.40 15.48
C HIS A 104 0.61 15.61 15.73
N THR A 105 -0.54 15.64 15.08
CA THR A 105 -1.54 16.70 15.21
C THR A 105 -2.94 16.13 15.43
N ARG A 106 -3.84 16.94 16.00
CA ARG A 106 -5.29 16.70 15.90
C ARG A 106 -6.01 17.98 15.53
N ILE A 107 -6.87 17.93 14.51
CA ILE A 107 -7.61 19.07 13.96
C ILE A 107 -9.06 18.62 13.68
N GLU A 108 -10.04 19.39 14.17
CA GLU A 108 -11.50 19.13 14.09
C GLU A 108 -12.02 17.77 14.62
N GLY A 109 -11.13 16.87 15.04
CA GLY A 109 -11.43 15.54 15.56
C GLY A 109 -10.47 14.48 15.03
N ILE A 110 -9.97 14.70 13.81
CA ILE A 110 -9.04 13.85 13.06
C ILE A 110 -7.64 13.96 13.68
N ASP A 111 -7.01 12.83 14.03
CA ASP A 111 -5.58 12.78 14.31
C ASP A 111 -4.80 12.58 13.00
N THR A 112 -3.59 13.12 12.94
CA THR A 112 -2.75 13.01 11.75
C THR A 112 -1.29 13.01 12.13
N ILE A 113 -0.54 12.00 11.69
CA ILE A 113 0.92 11.93 11.81
C ILE A 113 1.54 12.25 10.46
N THR A 114 2.45 13.22 10.44
CA THR A 114 3.34 13.49 9.31
C THR A 114 4.74 13.00 9.65
N HIS A 115 5.28 12.10 8.84
CA HIS A 115 6.65 11.59 8.87
C HIS A 115 7.53 12.41 7.93
N ILE A 116 8.76 12.68 8.32
CA ILE A 116 9.71 13.59 7.66
C ILE A 116 11.09 12.93 7.60
N ASP A 117 11.92 13.25 6.61
CA ASP A 117 13.32 12.79 6.49
C ASP A 117 14.40 13.83 6.87
N GLU A 118 15.66 13.40 6.88
CA GLU A 118 16.87 14.21 7.17
C GLU A 118 17.02 15.44 6.25
N ASP A 119 16.42 15.43 5.05
CA ASP A 119 16.40 16.58 4.12
C ASP A 119 15.18 17.52 4.37
N GLY A 120 14.29 17.18 5.31
CA GLY A 120 13.08 17.92 5.66
C GLY A 120 11.89 17.64 4.73
N SER A 121 11.90 16.55 3.98
CA SER A 121 10.83 16.14 3.06
C SER A 121 9.82 15.24 3.75
N ILE A 122 8.52 15.40 3.43
CA ILE A 122 7.47 14.52 3.96
C ILE A 122 7.59 13.15 3.29
N THR A 123 7.66 12.08 4.10
CA THR A 123 7.79 10.69 3.63
C THR A 123 6.48 9.90 3.74
N LEU A 124 5.61 10.25 4.69
CA LEU A 124 4.29 9.65 4.89
C LEU A 124 3.37 10.62 5.67
N VAL A 125 2.08 10.62 5.37
CA VAL A 125 1.03 11.23 6.19
C VAL A 125 -0.04 10.20 6.47
N GLU A 126 -0.29 9.89 7.74
CA GLU A 126 -1.34 8.97 8.21
C GLU A 126 -2.47 9.78 8.86
N GLN A 127 -3.74 9.41 8.64
CA GLN A 127 -4.89 10.05 9.29
C GLN A 127 -5.84 9.03 9.95
N ASP A 128 -6.21 9.29 11.20
CA ASP A 128 -7.26 8.63 11.99
C ASP A 128 -8.45 9.61 12.06
N THR A 129 -9.56 9.31 11.38
CA THR A 129 -10.71 10.23 11.24
C THR A 129 -11.82 9.95 12.28
N ASP A 130 -11.82 8.74 12.84
CA ASP A 130 -12.85 8.18 13.73
C ASP A 130 -12.47 8.33 15.23
N GLY A 131 -11.18 8.23 15.54
CA GLY A 131 -10.58 8.28 16.87
C GLY A 131 -10.34 6.90 17.50
N ASN A 132 -10.22 5.84 16.70
CA ASN A 132 -10.04 4.45 17.14
C ASN A 132 -8.57 4.07 17.41
N GLY A 133 -7.60 4.73 16.76
CA GLY A 133 -6.18 4.41 16.79
C GLY A 133 -5.68 3.45 15.71
N THR A 134 -6.49 3.18 14.69
CA THR A 134 -6.10 2.69 13.34
C THR A 134 -6.00 3.90 12.39
N TYR A 135 -5.73 3.71 11.09
CA TYR A 135 -5.60 4.83 10.13
C TYR A 135 -6.32 4.53 8.82
N GLU A 136 -7.49 5.13 8.61
CA GLU A 136 -8.27 4.92 7.38
C GLU A 136 -7.58 5.48 6.12
N THR A 137 -6.61 6.40 6.26
CA THR A 137 -5.85 6.91 5.11
C THR A 137 -4.36 7.08 5.37
N GLY A 138 -3.55 6.77 4.36
CA GLY A 138 -2.10 6.98 4.33
C GLY A 138 -1.65 7.58 2.98
N ILE A 139 -0.81 8.62 2.99
CA ILE A 139 -0.34 9.31 1.77
C ILE A 139 1.18 9.38 1.77
N ALA A 140 1.83 8.79 0.77
CA ALA A 140 3.28 8.80 0.61
C ALA A 140 3.71 9.19 -0.82
N PRO A 141 4.78 9.99 -1.02
CA PRO A 141 5.40 10.12 -2.32
C PRO A 141 6.14 8.83 -2.72
N THR A 142 6.05 8.44 -3.99
CA THR A 142 6.86 7.35 -4.57
C THR A 142 7.96 7.93 -5.47
N ALA A 143 8.79 7.10 -6.10
CA ALA A 143 9.75 7.60 -7.10
C ALA A 143 9.07 8.01 -8.42
N THR A 144 7.79 7.65 -8.57
CA THR A 144 6.98 7.76 -9.80
C THR A 144 5.79 8.72 -9.67
N GLY A 145 5.26 8.95 -8.46
CA GLY A 145 4.09 9.80 -8.21
C GLY A 145 3.75 9.92 -6.73
N ILE A 146 2.45 9.83 -6.40
CA ILE A 146 1.95 9.80 -5.01
C ILE A 146 1.08 8.56 -4.84
N ARG A 147 1.28 7.81 -3.75
CA ARG A 147 0.40 6.71 -3.33
C ARG A 147 -0.52 7.19 -2.22
N LEU A 148 -1.83 7.16 -2.48
CA LEU A 148 -2.88 7.15 -1.46
C LEU A 148 -3.17 5.68 -1.11
N ALA A 149 -3.27 5.39 0.16
CA ALA A 149 -3.66 4.12 0.74
C ALA A 149 -4.89 4.33 1.62
N GLU A 150 -5.84 3.40 1.56
CA GLU A 150 -7.10 3.45 2.30
C GLU A 150 -7.34 2.10 3.01
N ASP A 151 -7.64 2.15 4.31
CA ASP A 151 -8.19 1.04 5.11
C ASP A 151 -9.72 1.27 5.16
N LEU A 152 -10.48 0.35 4.58
CA LEU A 152 -11.91 0.50 4.30
C LEU A 152 -12.80 -0.35 5.23
N ASP A 153 -12.20 -1.33 5.91
CA ASP A 153 -12.85 -2.33 6.77
C ASP A 153 -12.49 -2.16 8.28
N ASP A 154 -11.46 -1.35 8.60
CA ASP A 154 -10.95 -1.00 9.95
C ASP A 154 -10.27 -2.17 10.68
N ASP A 155 -9.45 -2.92 9.95
CA ASP A 155 -8.61 -4.02 10.47
C ASP A 155 -7.16 -3.60 10.79
N GLY A 156 -6.72 -2.45 10.28
CA GLY A 156 -5.37 -1.92 10.40
C GLY A 156 -4.42 -2.31 9.27
N THR A 157 -4.95 -2.78 8.14
CA THR A 157 -4.22 -3.02 6.89
C THR A 157 -4.84 -2.25 5.73
N VAL A 158 -4.13 -2.15 4.60
CA VAL A 158 -4.57 -1.35 3.45
C VAL A 158 -5.40 -2.22 2.52
N ASP A 159 -6.66 -1.86 2.28
CA ASP A 159 -7.56 -2.50 1.31
C ASP A 159 -7.40 -1.94 -0.11
N LEU A 160 -7.08 -0.65 -0.24
CA LEU A 160 -7.02 0.05 -1.53
C LEU A 160 -5.80 0.95 -1.61
N ALA A 161 -5.07 0.87 -2.73
CA ALA A 161 -3.93 1.72 -3.05
C ALA A 161 -4.14 2.45 -4.38
N THR A 162 -4.42 3.76 -4.33
CA THR A 162 -4.55 4.61 -5.51
C THR A 162 -3.24 5.36 -5.77
N HIS A 163 -2.61 5.12 -6.92
CA HIS A 163 -1.43 5.85 -7.37
C HIS A 163 -1.84 7.01 -8.30
N LEU A 164 -1.34 8.19 -8.01
CA LEU A 164 -1.71 9.46 -8.63
C LEU A 164 -0.56 10.04 -9.46
N ASP A 165 -0.87 10.59 -10.63
CA ASP A 165 0.08 11.40 -11.41
C ASP A 165 0.44 12.70 -10.64
N PRO A 166 1.73 13.00 -10.41
CA PRO A 166 2.16 14.12 -9.57
C PRO A 166 2.00 15.50 -10.22
N ALA A 167 1.62 15.59 -11.50
CA ALA A 167 1.41 16.86 -12.22
C ALA A 167 -0.07 17.29 -12.29
N THR A 168 -1.01 16.33 -12.17
CA THR A 168 -2.45 16.53 -12.34
C THR A 168 -3.27 16.10 -11.12
N GLY A 169 -2.78 15.14 -10.32
CA GLY A 169 -3.55 14.49 -9.26
C GLY A 169 -4.60 13.50 -9.77
N ALA A 170 -4.54 13.10 -11.04
CA ALA A 170 -5.41 12.06 -11.59
C ALA A 170 -4.93 10.66 -11.17
N PRO A 171 -5.84 9.70 -10.90
CA PRO A 171 -5.47 8.30 -10.69
C PRO A 171 -4.92 7.71 -11.99
N ILE A 172 -3.75 7.07 -11.89
CA ILE A 172 -3.10 6.32 -12.99
C ILE A 172 -3.03 4.81 -12.69
N ARG A 173 -3.15 4.43 -11.40
CA ARG A 173 -3.33 3.03 -10.97
C ARG A 173 -4.23 2.96 -9.74
N GLN A 174 -5.00 1.89 -9.61
CA GLN A 174 -5.69 1.52 -8.37
C GLN A 174 -5.51 0.02 -8.13
N ASP A 175 -4.95 -0.35 -6.98
CA ASP A 175 -4.76 -1.75 -6.56
C ASP A 175 -5.67 -2.07 -5.37
N VAL A 176 -6.48 -3.11 -5.46
CA VAL A 176 -7.16 -3.71 -4.30
C VAL A 176 -6.22 -4.73 -3.68
N ILE A 177 -6.17 -4.74 -2.35
CA ILE A 177 -5.26 -5.55 -1.55
C ILE A 177 -6.09 -6.39 -0.57
N GLU A 178 -5.89 -7.70 -0.54
CA GLU A 178 -6.51 -8.63 0.43
C GLU A 178 -5.41 -9.52 1.06
N ASP A 179 -5.47 -9.77 2.38
CA ASP A 179 -4.48 -10.58 3.12
C ASP A 179 -3.00 -10.15 2.88
N GLY A 180 -2.78 -8.88 2.52
CA GLY A 180 -1.46 -8.31 2.17
C GLY A 180 -0.94 -8.65 0.76
N ARG A 181 -1.80 -9.10 -0.16
CA ARG A 181 -1.51 -9.24 -1.60
C ARG A 181 -2.38 -8.30 -2.42
N ILE A 182 -1.85 -7.78 -3.52
CA ILE A 182 -2.68 -7.17 -4.57
C ILE A 182 -3.48 -8.30 -5.25
N THR A 183 -4.81 -8.18 -5.25
CA THR A 183 -5.73 -9.13 -5.90
C THR A 183 -6.34 -8.58 -7.19
N ASP A 184 -6.33 -7.27 -7.37
CA ASP A 184 -6.94 -6.57 -8.50
C ASP A 184 -6.14 -5.28 -8.76
N THR A 185 -5.71 -5.03 -10.00
CA THR A 185 -5.03 -3.78 -10.40
C THR A 185 -5.72 -3.18 -11.62
N ARG A 186 -6.15 -1.92 -11.54
CA ARG A 186 -6.61 -1.11 -12.67
C ARG A 186 -5.55 -0.08 -13.04
N LEU A 187 -5.23 0.07 -14.32
CA LEU A 187 -4.30 1.09 -14.84
C LEU A 187 -5.01 1.97 -15.87
N ASP A 188 -4.84 3.29 -15.74
CA ASP A 188 -5.12 4.26 -16.81
C ASP A 188 -3.78 4.70 -17.40
N THR A 189 -3.43 4.12 -18.55
CA THR A 189 -2.20 4.41 -19.31
C THR A 189 -2.34 5.66 -20.19
N THR A 190 -3.55 6.23 -20.28
CA THR A 190 -3.88 7.41 -21.08
C THR A 190 -3.97 8.70 -20.27
N ALA A 191 -4.19 8.59 -18.96
CA ALA A 191 -4.49 9.64 -17.98
C ALA A 191 -5.74 10.48 -18.35
N ASP A 192 -6.81 9.82 -18.78
CA ASP A 192 -8.10 10.43 -19.13
C ASP A 192 -9.19 10.27 -18.05
N GLY A 193 -8.98 9.34 -17.10
CA GLY A 193 -9.87 9.05 -15.98
C GLY A 193 -10.57 7.69 -16.05
N ASN A 194 -10.40 6.92 -17.14
CA ASN A 194 -10.97 5.59 -17.31
C ASN A 194 -9.83 4.55 -17.45
N PRO A 195 -9.76 3.50 -16.61
CA PRO A 195 -8.72 2.48 -16.74
C PRO A 195 -8.86 1.63 -18.02
N ASP A 196 -7.80 1.56 -18.83
CA ASP A 196 -7.73 0.77 -20.06
C ASP A 196 -7.19 -0.66 -19.87
N VAL A 197 -6.55 -0.94 -18.72
CA VAL A 197 -6.11 -2.29 -18.32
C VAL A 197 -6.61 -2.61 -16.91
N HIS A 198 -7.18 -3.80 -16.72
CA HIS A 198 -7.61 -4.31 -15.42
C HIS A 198 -7.18 -5.77 -15.25
N LEU A 199 -6.35 -6.04 -14.24
CA LEU A 199 -5.76 -7.34 -13.93
C LEU A 199 -6.40 -7.93 -12.66
N ILE A 200 -6.58 -9.25 -12.59
CA ILE A 200 -7.21 -9.95 -11.45
C ILE A 200 -6.43 -11.24 -11.11
N ASP A 201 -6.11 -11.42 -9.83
CA ASP A 201 -5.74 -12.70 -9.21
C ASP A 201 -7.02 -13.31 -8.63
N SER A 202 -7.62 -14.27 -9.35
CA SER A 202 -8.89 -14.87 -8.92
C SER A 202 -8.73 -15.91 -7.80
N ASN A 203 -7.49 -16.21 -7.39
CA ASN A 203 -7.17 -17.36 -6.54
C ASN A 203 -6.33 -17.02 -5.29
N GLY A 204 -5.70 -15.85 -5.24
CA GLY A 204 -4.99 -15.27 -4.10
C GLY A 204 -3.58 -15.82 -3.86
N ASP A 205 -2.91 -16.39 -4.87
CA ASP A 205 -1.52 -16.86 -4.72
C ASP A 205 -0.47 -15.72 -4.81
N GLY A 206 -0.85 -14.58 -5.41
CA GLY A 206 -0.02 -13.40 -5.64
C GLY A 206 0.27 -13.15 -7.12
N ARG A 207 -0.60 -13.60 -8.03
CA ARG A 207 -0.42 -13.52 -9.48
C ARG A 207 -1.72 -13.19 -10.16
N PHE A 208 -1.71 -12.24 -11.08
CA PHE A 208 -2.84 -12.10 -11.98
C PHE A 208 -2.98 -13.33 -12.88
N ASP A 209 -4.18 -13.87 -12.98
CA ASP A 209 -4.57 -14.94 -13.91
C ASP A 209 -5.45 -14.41 -15.06
N THR A 210 -6.06 -13.25 -14.87
CA THR A 210 -7.00 -12.64 -15.81
C THR A 210 -6.61 -11.20 -16.13
N ALA A 211 -6.72 -10.80 -17.40
CA ALA A 211 -6.53 -9.42 -17.87
C ALA A 211 -7.70 -8.97 -18.75
N LEU A 212 -8.36 -7.88 -18.35
CA LEU A 212 -9.45 -7.19 -19.03
C LEU A 212 -8.87 -5.92 -19.68
N LEU A 213 -9.21 -5.67 -20.95
CA LEU A 213 -8.69 -4.52 -21.70
C LEU A 213 -9.83 -3.73 -22.37
N ASP A 214 -9.76 -2.41 -22.29
CA ASP A 214 -10.45 -1.50 -23.22
C ASP A 214 -9.45 -1.14 -24.34
N THR A 215 -9.67 -1.70 -25.54
CA THR A 215 -8.70 -1.60 -26.64
C THR A 215 -8.99 -0.48 -27.64
N ASP A 216 -10.12 0.21 -27.54
CA ASP A 216 -10.48 1.37 -28.38
C ASP A 216 -10.84 2.65 -27.59
N LEU A 217 -10.78 2.59 -26.26
CA LEU A 217 -10.83 3.70 -25.31
C LEU A 217 -12.19 4.40 -25.28
N ASP A 218 -13.27 3.62 -25.08
CA ASP A 218 -14.64 4.13 -24.90
C ASP A 218 -15.17 4.05 -23.44
N GLY A 219 -14.39 3.44 -22.54
CA GLY A 219 -14.71 3.23 -21.13
C GLY A 219 -15.29 1.85 -20.81
N VAL A 220 -15.27 0.91 -21.78
CA VAL A 220 -15.81 -0.45 -21.63
C VAL A 220 -14.79 -1.50 -22.07
N THR A 221 -14.54 -2.50 -21.24
CA THR A 221 -13.73 -3.67 -21.59
C THR A 221 -14.31 -4.39 -22.82
N ASN A 222 -13.52 -4.50 -23.88
CA ASN A 222 -13.87 -5.28 -25.08
C ASN A 222 -12.93 -6.45 -25.39
N ASP A 223 -11.85 -6.64 -24.62
CA ASP A 223 -11.02 -7.86 -24.67
C ASP A 223 -10.85 -8.46 -23.26
N THR A 224 -10.77 -9.78 -23.16
CA THR A 224 -10.55 -10.49 -21.90
C THR A 224 -9.66 -11.71 -22.15
N LEU A 225 -8.56 -11.80 -21.40
CA LEU A 225 -7.53 -12.82 -21.49
C LEU A 225 -7.46 -13.58 -20.16
N VAL A 226 -7.35 -14.91 -20.20
CA VAL A 226 -7.32 -15.77 -19.00
C VAL A 226 -6.26 -16.87 -19.14
N ASP A 227 -5.33 -16.94 -18.20
CA ASP A 227 -4.51 -18.12 -17.90
C ASP A 227 -5.37 -19.09 -17.08
N THR A 228 -5.61 -20.30 -17.58
CA THR A 228 -6.46 -21.28 -16.90
C THR A 228 -5.65 -22.39 -16.21
N ASN A 229 -4.31 -22.33 -16.28
CA ASN A 229 -3.42 -23.40 -15.86
C ASN A 229 -2.29 -22.95 -14.89
N GLY A 230 -1.99 -21.66 -14.86
CA GLY A 230 -1.04 -21.01 -13.94
C GLY A 230 0.40 -20.97 -14.45
N ASP A 231 0.63 -20.97 -15.77
CA ASP A 231 1.96 -20.90 -16.37
C ASP A 231 2.44 -19.49 -16.74
N GLY A 232 1.59 -18.48 -16.55
CA GLY A 232 1.87 -17.08 -16.90
C GLY A 232 1.54 -16.74 -18.35
N THR A 233 0.84 -17.63 -19.07
CA THR A 233 0.44 -17.44 -20.46
C THR A 233 -1.07 -17.64 -20.64
N PHE A 234 -1.68 -16.88 -21.55
CA PHE A 234 -3.13 -16.88 -21.68
C PHE A 234 -3.63 -18.06 -22.53
N ASP A 235 -4.43 -18.93 -21.92
CA ASP A 235 -5.10 -20.08 -22.55
C ASP A 235 -6.33 -19.66 -23.37
N LEU A 236 -7.07 -18.67 -22.88
CA LEU A 236 -8.38 -18.24 -23.38
C LEU A 236 -8.36 -16.73 -23.66
N ARG A 237 -9.01 -16.34 -24.76
CA ARG A 237 -9.36 -14.94 -25.06
C ARG A 237 -10.82 -14.86 -25.48
N THR A 238 -11.53 -13.85 -24.99
CA THR A 238 -12.88 -13.50 -25.41
C THR A 238 -12.99 -12.01 -25.69
N ALA A 239 -13.77 -11.63 -26.70
CA ALA A 239 -13.87 -10.22 -27.10
C ALA A 239 -15.28 -9.82 -27.54
N ASP A 240 -15.69 -8.62 -27.14
CA ASP A 240 -16.77 -7.85 -27.76
C ASP A 240 -16.24 -7.29 -29.09
N THR A 241 -17.06 -7.35 -30.14
CA THR A 241 -16.66 -6.94 -31.49
C THR A 241 -17.61 -5.95 -32.17
N ASP A 242 -18.70 -5.54 -31.52
CA ASP A 242 -19.51 -4.39 -31.95
C ASP A 242 -19.93 -3.40 -30.83
N ASN A 243 -19.28 -3.50 -29.67
CA ASN A 243 -19.40 -2.70 -28.44
C ASN A 243 -20.87 -2.69 -27.92
N ASP A 244 -21.47 -3.88 -27.85
CA ASP A 244 -22.84 -4.17 -27.38
C ASP A 244 -22.89 -4.45 -25.86
N GLY A 245 -21.75 -4.81 -25.26
CA GLY A 245 -21.62 -5.30 -23.89
C GLY A 245 -21.70 -6.83 -23.78
N THR A 246 -21.54 -7.54 -24.91
CA THR A 246 -21.52 -9.00 -25.05
C THR A 246 -20.17 -9.44 -25.62
N GLN A 247 -19.79 -10.71 -25.47
CA GLN A 247 -18.57 -11.25 -26.09
C GLN A 247 -18.96 -12.26 -27.19
N GLU A 248 -18.61 -11.96 -28.44
CA GLU A 248 -18.92 -12.81 -29.61
C GLU A 248 -17.75 -13.70 -30.00
N SER A 249 -16.51 -13.22 -29.81
CA SER A 249 -15.30 -13.95 -30.18
C SER A 249 -14.80 -14.80 -29.02
N PHE A 250 -14.34 -16.01 -29.33
CA PHE A 250 -13.78 -16.97 -28.39
C PHE A 250 -12.59 -17.67 -29.05
N ASP A 251 -11.38 -17.30 -28.65
CA ASP A 251 -10.13 -17.89 -29.12
C ASP A 251 -9.50 -18.72 -27.98
N THR A 252 -8.94 -19.89 -28.30
CA THR A 252 -8.22 -20.74 -27.34
C THR A 252 -6.84 -21.09 -27.87
N ALA A 253 -5.81 -21.00 -27.03
CA ALA A 253 -4.43 -21.32 -27.36
C ALA A 253 -4.33 -22.71 -28.02
N THR A 254 -3.98 -22.75 -29.30
CA THR A 254 -3.96 -23.97 -30.12
C THR A 254 -2.53 -24.42 -30.46
N ASP A 255 -1.57 -23.50 -30.42
CA ASP A 255 -0.18 -23.69 -30.86
C ASP A 255 0.88 -23.04 -29.96
N GLY A 256 0.49 -22.53 -28.78
CA GLY A 256 1.39 -21.98 -27.78
C GLY A 256 0.63 -21.27 -26.66
N HIS A 257 0.33 -19.99 -26.88
CA HIS A 257 -0.28 -19.07 -25.90
C HIS A 257 -0.92 -17.87 -26.63
N LEU A 258 -1.90 -17.21 -26.02
CA LEU A 258 -2.53 -15.98 -26.59
C LEU A 258 -1.81 -14.68 -26.16
N GLY A 259 -0.81 -14.80 -25.29
CA GLY A 259 0.03 -13.73 -24.74
C GLY A 259 0.64 -14.19 -23.42
N SER A 260 1.28 -13.29 -22.69
CA SER A 260 1.75 -13.55 -21.31
C SER A 260 1.36 -12.38 -20.41
N ILE A 261 0.99 -12.71 -19.17
CA ILE A 261 0.63 -11.74 -18.14
C ILE A 261 1.81 -10.82 -17.77
N GLU A 262 3.05 -11.30 -17.91
CA GLU A 262 4.29 -10.52 -17.70
C GLU A 262 4.31 -9.20 -18.52
N GLN A 263 3.62 -9.15 -19.66
CA GLN A 263 3.51 -7.92 -20.47
C GLN A 263 2.75 -6.80 -19.75
N PHE A 264 1.74 -7.15 -18.94
CA PHE A 264 0.92 -6.22 -18.19
C PHE A 264 1.48 -5.99 -16.77
N GLU A 265 2.03 -7.01 -16.13
CA GLU A 265 2.77 -6.87 -14.86
C GLU A 265 3.95 -5.90 -14.98
N ALA A 266 4.61 -5.85 -16.14
CA ALA A 266 5.69 -4.90 -16.44
C ALA A 266 5.24 -3.43 -16.49
N LEU A 267 3.94 -3.13 -16.38
CA LEU A 267 3.41 -1.78 -16.17
C LEU A 267 3.41 -1.39 -14.68
N ILE A 268 3.47 -2.36 -13.76
CA ILE A 268 3.51 -2.15 -12.31
C ILE A 268 4.97 -1.89 -11.89
N PRO A 269 5.26 -0.75 -11.22
CA PRO A 269 6.59 -0.44 -10.72
C PRO A 269 7.13 -1.52 -9.76
N ALA A 270 8.40 -1.90 -9.95
CA ALA A 270 9.08 -2.85 -9.07
C ALA A 270 9.30 -2.33 -7.63
N GLU A 271 9.12 -1.02 -7.40
CA GLU A 271 9.15 -0.38 -6.08
C GLU A 271 7.90 -0.68 -5.23
N ASP A 272 6.79 -1.13 -5.84
CA ASP A 272 5.53 -1.43 -5.14
C ASP A 272 5.46 -2.88 -4.61
N HIS A 273 6.59 -3.59 -4.55
CA HIS A 273 6.75 -4.95 -4.02
C HIS A 273 5.85 -6.06 -4.64
N TYR A 274 5.04 -5.78 -5.67
CA TYR A 274 4.26 -6.81 -6.40
C TYR A 274 5.13 -7.99 -6.84
N HIS A 275 6.33 -7.72 -7.34
CA HIS A 275 7.32 -8.72 -7.79
C HIS A 275 7.91 -9.59 -6.65
N GLU A 276 7.57 -9.31 -5.38
CA GLU A 276 7.90 -10.15 -4.22
C GLU A 276 6.68 -10.94 -3.71
N GLN A 277 5.47 -10.51 -4.07
CA GLN A 277 4.21 -11.24 -3.87
C GLN A 277 4.08 -12.34 -4.95
N ALA A 278 4.33 -11.95 -6.21
CA ALA A 278 4.39 -12.85 -7.36
C ALA A 278 5.62 -13.76 -7.29
N GLY A 279 5.38 -15.07 -7.19
CA GLY A 279 6.43 -16.07 -7.35
C GLY A 279 6.93 -16.15 -8.80
N THR A 280 8.02 -16.88 -9.06
CA THR A 280 8.39 -17.22 -10.45
C THR A 280 7.31 -18.09 -11.10
N TYR A 281 6.84 -17.75 -12.30
CA TYR A 281 5.95 -18.63 -13.07
C TYR A 281 6.63 -19.99 -13.35
N PRO A 282 5.87 -21.10 -13.41
CA PRO A 282 6.44 -22.42 -13.61
C PRO A 282 6.97 -22.55 -15.05
N ALA A 283 8.29 -22.54 -15.20
CA ALA A 283 8.95 -22.65 -16.51
C ALA A 283 8.39 -23.83 -17.32
N GLU A 284 7.97 -23.55 -18.57
CA GLU A 284 7.25 -24.47 -19.46
C GLU A 284 7.74 -25.92 -19.33
N THR A 285 6.81 -26.84 -19.03
CA THR A 285 6.99 -28.24 -19.36
C THR A 285 6.53 -28.41 -20.80
N PRO A 286 7.43 -28.57 -21.79
CA PRO A 286 7.02 -28.57 -23.20
C PRO A 286 6.02 -29.69 -23.44
N ALA A 287 4.88 -29.36 -24.05
CA ALA A 287 3.77 -30.29 -24.26
C ALA A 287 4.28 -31.63 -24.81
N ASP A 288 4.06 -32.72 -24.07
CA ASP A 288 4.51 -34.06 -24.45
C ASP A 288 3.99 -34.37 -25.86
N PRO A 289 4.86 -34.56 -26.88
CA PRO A 289 4.45 -34.66 -28.27
C PRO A 289 3.67 -35.96 -28.49
N SER A 290 2.35 -35.87 -28.28
CA SER A 290 1.50 -37.03 -28.03
C SER A 290 1.67 -38.09 -29.12
N ALA A 291 2.12 -39.26 -28.72
CA ALA A 291 2.73 -40.24 -29.62
C ALA A 291 1.70 -41.01 -30.49
N THR A 292 1.01 -40.29 -31.38
CA THR A 292 -0.09 -40.81 -32.21
C THR A 292 0.03 -40.45 -33.70
N ASP A 293 1.21 -40.01 -34.17
CA ASP A 293 1.55 -40.01 -35.61
C ASP A 293 2.46 -41.21 -35.98
N LEU A 294 1.87 -42.41 -35.92
CA LEU A 294 2.46 -43.67 -36.41
C LEU A 294 1.35 -44.64 -36.89
N ALA A 295 0.71 -44.33 -38.03
CA ALA A 295 -0.20 -45.25 -38.74
C ALA A 295 -0.20 -45.04 -40.26
#